data_AF-A0A6M4H269-F1
#
_entry.id   AF-A0A6M4H269-F1
#
_cell.length_a   1.000
_cell.length_b   1.000
_cell.length_c   1.000
_cell.angle_alpha   90.00
_cell.angle_beta   90.00
_cell.angle_gamma   90.00
#
_symmetry.space_group_name_H-M   'P 1'
#
loop_
_entity.id
_entity.type
_entity.pdbx_description
1 polymer ?
#
loop_
_entity_poly.entity_id
_entity_poly.type
_entity_poly.pdbx_seq_one_letter_code
_entity_poly.pdbx_strand_id
1 'polypeptide(L)'
;MRIVILTVIRFAPVGALLLIGLVAAGCGKKPAAAGPSEMQTVCEGQPLRTVERREQAQQDGYDIDRRFDCITKESWAANQQYRDRAASTRNMESVQPVDIVLVDVNTATQEEIAVVITVSRETAAQIIVERGIRRFKDWPDLTSRIKAFRDPQAAVAASTCGLTVDGKSLEGVPPNGLMAARLRETYRDYNRR
;
A
#
# COMPACT_ATOMS: atom_id res chain seq x y z
N MET A 1 45.65 -16.19 29.95
CA MET A 1 47.11 -16.28 29.74
C MET A 1 47.39 -15.82 28.31
N ARG A 2 48.02 -14.64 28.15
CA ARG A 2 48.75 -14.04 26.98
C ARG A 2 48.18 -14.32 25.56
N ILE A 3 48.06 -13.38 24.62
CA ILE A 3 49.14 -12.56 24.05
C ILE A 3 48.48 -11.37 23.34
N VAL A 4 48.90 -10.16 23.71
CA VAL A 4 48.73 -8.91 22.96
C VAL A 4 49.80 -8.87 21.89
N ILE A 5 49.45 -8.73 20.61
CA ILE A 5 50.43 -8.49 19.53
C ILE A 5 50.40 -7.00 19.18
N LEU A 6 51.46 -6.32 19.60
CA LEU A 6 51.88 -4.98 19.17
C LEU A 6 52.15 -4.98 17.66
N THR A 7 51.57 -4.03 16.94
CA THR A 7 52.10 -3.59 15.65
C THR A 7 52.86 -2.29 15.87
N VAL A 8 54.19 -2.39 15.77
CA VAL A 8 55.14 -1.28 15.80
C VAL A 8 55.22 -0.67 14.40
N ILE A 9 54.84 0.58 14.24
CA ILE A 9 55.21 1.38 13.05
C ILE A 9 56.11 2.50 13.53
N ARG A 10 57.38 2.43 13.09
CA ARG A 10 58.40 3.46 13.26
C ARG A 10 58.20 4.53 12.19
N PHE A 11 58.18 5.81 12.58
CA PHE A 11 58.60 6.92 11.73
C PHE A 11 59.50 7.86 12.53
N ALA A 12 60.62 8.22 11.91
CA ALA A 12 61.74 8.98 12.47
C ALA A 12 61.44 10.50 12.54
N PRO A 13 62.20 11.26 13.34
CA PRO A 13 61.94 12.67 13.63
C PRO A 13 62.68 13.59 12.65
N VAL A 14 62.02 14.62 12.14
CA VAL A 14 62.69 15.73 11.45
C VAL A 14 62.12 17.06 11.93
N GLY A 15 63.01 17.87 12.50
CA GLY A 15 63.04 19.31 12.26
C GLY A 15 62.16 20.19 13.13
N ALA A 16 62.70 20.60 14.28
CA ALA A 16 62.31 21.84 14.94
C ALA A 16 62.72 23.05 14.07
N LEU A 17 61.80 23.98 13.81
CA LEU A 17 62.13 25.39 13.59
C LEU A 17 60.93 26.29 13.90
N LEU A 18 61.24 27.30 14.68
CA LEU A 18 60.39 28.17 15.48
C LEU A 18 60.14 29.46 14.70
N LEU A 19 58.88 29.86 14.48
CA LEU A 19 58.51 31.20 14.01
C LEU A 19 57.09 31.61 14.48
N ILE A 20 57.07 32.35 15.58
CA ILE A 20 56.37 33.63 15.79
C ILE A 20 54.96 33.79 15.17
N GLY A 21 53.95 33.69 16.05
CA GLY A 21 52.84 34.64 16.24
C GLY A 21 52.03 35.15 15.05
N LEU A 22 50.74 34.78 15.01
CA LEU A 22 49.67 35.68 14.60
C LEU A 22 48.42 35.44 15.47
N VAL A 23 48.07 36.44 16.28
CA VAL A 23 46.82 36.49 17.03
C VAL A 23 45.68 36.67 16.03
N ALA A 24 44.95 35.59 15.72
CA ALA A 24 43.71 35.69 14.98
C ALA A 24 42.63 36.23 15.93
N ALA A 25 42.41 37.54 15.85
CA ALA A 25 41.24 38.21 16.39
C ALA A 25 39.98 37.47 15.92
N GLY A 26 39.15 37.06 16.88
CA GLY A 26 37.85 36.47 16.63
C GLY A 26 36.94 37.46 15.91
N CYS A 27 36.80 37.30 14.60
CA CYS A 27 35.64 37.79 13.87
C CYS A 27 34.61 36.67 13.88
N GLY A 28 33.68 36.72 14.84
CA GLY A 28 32.46 35.94 14.82
C GLY A 28 31.68 36.27 13.55
N LYS A 29 31.87 35.47 12.51
CA LYS A 29 31.02 35.49 11.33
C LYS A 29 29.68 34.91 11.76
N LYS A 30 28.70 35.79 12.03
CA LYS A 30 27.29 35.37 12.10
C LYS A 30 27.01 34.58 10.81
N PRO A 31 26.48 33.35 10.89
CA PRO A 31 26.12 32.63 9.67
C PRO A 31 25.13 33.50 8.89
N ALA A 32 25.39 33.64 7.59
CA ALA A 32 24.46 34.30 6.68
C ALA A 32 23.10 33.61 6.83
N ALA A 33 22.01 34.40 6.85
CA ALA A 33 20.67 33.86 6.78
C ALA A 33 20.62 32.88 5.60
N ALA A 34 20.31 31.62 5.90
CA ALA A 34 20.29 30.55 4.92
C ALA A 34 19.39 30.96 3.74
N GLY A 35 19.94 30.87 2.52
CA GLY A 35 19.31 31.41 1.33
C GLY A 35 18.10 30.57 0.87
N PRO A 36 17.28 31.08 -0.07
CA PRO A 36 16.13 30.37 -0.63
C PRO A 36 16.47 29.00 -1.24
N SER A 37 17.71 28.81 -1.71
CA SER A 37 18.20 27.55 -2.28
C SER A 37 18.44 26.47 -1.22
N GLU A 38 18.88 26.84 -0.01
CA GLU A 38 19.09 25.89 1.09
C GLU A 38 17.76 25.45 1.70
N MET A 39 16.78 26.34 1.76
CA MET A 39 15.42 26.01 2.19
C MET A 39 14.78 24.95 1.28
N GLN A 40 14.97 25.04 -0.04
CA GLN A 40 14.39 24.11 -1.00
C GLN A 40 14.97 22.69 -0.90
N THR A 41 16.14 22.48 -0.30
CA THR A 41 16.70 21.14 -0.11
C THR A 41 16.18 20.47 1.14
N VAL A 42 15.85 21.26 2.18
CA VAL A 42 15.41 20.78 3.50
C VAL A 42 13.89 20.70 3.63
N CYS A 43 13.18 21.66 3.06
CA CYS A 43 11.75 21.85 3.29
C CYS A 43 10.89 21.17 2.23
N GLU A 44 9.76 20.64 2.68
CA GLU A 44 8.61 20.38 1.82
C GLU A 44 7.62 21.56 1.92
N GLY A 45 7.31 22.20 0.79
CA GLY A 45 6.35 23.30 0.73
C GLY A 45 6.84 24.65 1.25
N GLN A 46 5.90 25.54 1.60
CA GLN A 46 6.19 26.90 2.09
C GLN A 46 6.42 26.92 3.60
N PRO A 47 7.17 27.92 4.13
CA PRO A 47 7.34 28.09 5.57
C PRO A 47 6.03 28.29 6.36
N LEU A 48 5.97 27.66 7.52
CA LEU A 48 4.96 27.76 8.57
C LEU A 48 5.14 29.06 9.36
N ARG A 49 4.75 30.18 8.74
CA ARG A 49 4.95 31.54 9.27
C ARG A 49 4.21 31.85 10.59
N THR A 50 3.28 31.00 11.02
CA THR A 50 2.48 31.21 12.24
C THR A 50 2.73 30.10 13.26
N VAL A 51 2.53 30.43 14.55
CA VAL A 51 2.60 29.46 15.64
C VAL A 51 1.57 28.34 15.43
N GLU A 52 0.32 28.71 15.13
CA GLU A 52 -0.78 27.78 14.85
C GLU A 52 -0.43 26.73 13.78
N ARG A 53 0.17 27.15 12.65
CA ARG A 53 0.56 26.21 11.59
C ARG A 53 1.66 25.24 12.03
N ARG A 54 2.57 25.67 12.90
CA ARG A 54 3.63 24.81 13.45
C ARG A 54 3.06 23.83 14.47
N GLU A 55 2.18 24.30 15.34
CA GLU A 55 1.49 23.44 16.31
C GLU A 55 0.63 22.39 15.59
N GLN A 56 -0.11 22.79 14.56
CA GLN A 56 -0.88 21.85 13.73
C GLN A 56 0.03 20.82 13.06
N ALA A 57 1.13 21.25 12.42
CA ALA A 57 2.06 20.32 11.78
C ALA A 57 2.66 19.33 12.79
N GLN A 58 2.98 19.76 14.01
CA GLN A 58 3.45 18.86 15.07
C GLN A 58 2.35 17.91 15.56
N GLN A 59 1.11 18.38 15.68
CA GLN A 59 -0.04 17.52 16.02
C GLN A 59 -0.32 16.48 14.92
N ASP A 60 -0.12 16.85 13.66
CA ASP A 60 -0.25 15.97 12.49
C ASP A 60 0.95 15.01 12.34
N GLY A 61 1.92 15.07 13.26
CA GLY A 61 3.07 14.17 13.32
C GLY A 61 4.24 14.55 12.42
N TYR A 62 4.34 15.81 12.00
CA TYR A 62 5.48 16.32 11.22
C TYR A 62 6.58 16.93 12.10
N ASP A 63 7.82 16.70 11.70
CA ASP A 63 9.00 17.38 12.23
C ASP A 63 9.22 18.70 11.49
N ILE A 64 9.54 19.72 12.26
CA ILE A 64 9.71 21.09 11.77
C ILE A 64 11.18 21.50 11.91
N ASP A 65 11.80 21.90 10.80
CA ASP A 65 13.07 22.61 10.83
C ASP A 65 12.85 24.04 11.32
N ARG A 66 13.37 24.36 12.50
CA ARG A 66 13.20 25.68 13.13
C ARG A 66 14.03 26.80 12.48
N ARG A 67 15.02 26.48 11.64
CA ARG A 67 15.83 27.48 10.92
C ARG A 67 15.04 28.10 9.78
N PHE A 68 14.19 27.29 9.15
CA PHE A 68 13.35 27.69 8.02
C PHE A 68 11.85 27.72 8.35
N ASP A 69 11.47 27.35 9.57
CA ASP A 69 10.09 27.16 10.02
C ASP A 69 9.28 26.33 9.03
N CYS A 70 9.77 25.15 8.62
CA CYS A 70 9.12 24.34 7.58
C CYS A 70 9.04 22.86 7.97
N ILE A 71 8.13 22.12 7.34
CA ILE A 71 8.11 20.65 7.44
C ILE A 71 9.34 20.10 6.71
N THR A 72 10.10 19.22 7.35
CA THR A 72 11.26 18.60 6.69
C THR A 72 10.82 17.61 5.62
N LYS A 73 11.60 17.48 4.54
CA LYS A 73 11.32 16.49 3.49
C LYS A 73 11.32 15.07 4.04
N GLU A 74 12.20 14.77 4.99
CA GLU A 74 12.27 13.44 5.60
C GLU A 74 10.98 13.13 6.37
N SER A 75 10.52 14.06 7.20
CA SER A 75 9.29 13.87 7.98
C SER A 75 8.06 13.83 7.09
N TRP A 76 8.03 14.66 6.04
CA TRP A 76 6.97 14.60 5.05
C TRP A 76 6.91 13.25 4.33
N ALA A 77 8.05 12.74 3.86
CA ALA A 77 8.14 11.43 3.23
C ALA A 77 7.77 10.27 4.17
N ALA A 78 8.16 10.35 5.45
CA ALA A 78 7.77 9.38 6.46
C ALA A 78 6.25 9.39 6.71
N ASN A 79 5.62 10.58 6.74
CA ASN A 79 4.19 10.72 6.94
C ASN A 79 3.36 10.34 5.71
N GLN A 80 3.94 10.38 4.49
CA GLN A 80 3.22 9.97 3.27
C GLN A 80 2.67 8.55 3.37
N GLN A 81 3.41 7.60 3.93
CA GLN A 81 2.92 6.21 4.05
C GLN A 81 1.69 6.11 4.95
N TYR A 82 1.62 6.91 6.02
CA TYR A 82 0.44 6.96 6.88
C TYR A 82 -0.74 7.61 6.18
N ARG A 83 -0.49 8.69 5.42
CA ARG A 83 -1.52 9.36 4.61
C ARG A 83 -2.05 8.43 3.52
N ASP A 84 -1.18 7.66 2.87
CA ASP A 84 -1.56 6.71 1.82
C ASP A 84 -2.36 5.54 2.39
N ARG A 85 -1.98 5.02 3.57
CA ARG A 85 -2.75 3.99 4.30
C ARG A 85 -4.10 4.51 4.81
N ALA A 86 -4.14 5.75 5.29
CA ALA A 86 -5.37 6.40 5.74
C ALA A 86 -6.30 6.70 4.55
N ALA A 87 -5.73 7.15 3.42
CA ALA A 87 -6.46 7.37 2.19
C ALA A 87 -6.98 6.06 1.59
N SER A 88 -6.20 4.97 1.59
CA SER A 88 -6.66 3.66 1.13
C SER A 88 -7.80 3.13 2.00
N THR A 89 -7.71 3.29 3.32
CA THR A 89 -8.80 2.94 4.26
C THR A 89 -10.05 3.78 3.99
N ARG A 90 -9.90 5.10 3.84
CA ARG A 90 -11.02 6.01 3.53
C ARG A 90 -11.66 5.72 2.17
N ASN A 91 -10.86 5.41 1.16
CA ASN A 91 -11.33 5.01 -0.15
C ASN A 91 -12.12 3.69 -0.07
N MET A 92 -11.67 2.73 0.74
CA MET A 92 -12.43 1.50 1.03
C MET A 92 -13.71 1.72 1.83
N GLU A 93 -13.75 2.74 2.69
CA GLU A 93 -14.95 3.15 3.43
C GLU A 93 -15.99 3.83 2.53
N SER A 94 -15.55 4.51 1.46
CA SER A 94 -16.45 5.12 0.47
C SER A 94 -17.08 4.14 -0.53
N VAL A 95 -16.71 2.85 -0.49
CA VAL A 95 -17.24 1.83 -1.40
C VAL A 95 -18.70 1.56 -1.08
N GLN A 96 -19.59 1.92 -1.99
CA GLN A 96 -21.01 1.66 -1.86
C GLN A 96 -21.32 0.17 -2.16
N PRO A 97 -22.26 -0.46 -1.44
CA PRO A 97 -22.72 -1.80 -1.77
C PRO A 97 -23.29 -1.85 -3.19
N VAL A 98 -23.04 -2.96 -3.90
CA VAL A 98 -23.67 -3.23 -5.19
C VAL A 98 -24.86 -4.15 -5.01
N ASP A 99 -25.90 -3.96 -5.82
CA ASP A 99 -26.99 -4.92 -5.91
C ASP A 99 -26.47 -6.20 -6.57
N ILE A 100 -26.66 -7.33 -5.89
CA ILE A 100 -26.22 -8.63 -6.37
C ILE A 100 -27.39 -9.34 -7.04
N VAL A 101 -27.16 -9.79 -8.27
CA VAL A 101 -28.03 -10.74 -8.95
C VAL A 101 -27.57 -12.14 -8.60
N LEU A 102 -28.51 -12.99 -8.16
CA LEU A 102 -28.21 -14.40 -7.92
C LEU A 102 -28.19 -15.15 -9.25
N VAL A 103 -27.11 -15.89 -9.50
CA VAL A 103 -26.90 -16.59 -10.76
C VAL A 103 -26.63 -18.06 -10.49
N ASP A 104 -27.55 -18.92 -10.93
CA ASP A 104 -27.47 -20.34 -10.66
C ASP A 104 -26.72 -21.11 -11.76
N VAL A 105 -25.67 -21.84 -11.39
CA VAL A 105 -24.83 -22.57 -12.35
C VAL A 105 -25.56 -23.66 -13.12
N ASN A 106 -26.67 -24.18 -12.59
CA ASN A 106 -27.41 -25.26 -13.22
C ASN A 106 -28.56 -24.79 -14.12
N THR A 107 -28.93 -23.50 -14.10
CA THR A 107 -30.03 -22.96 -14.90
C THR A 107 -29.66 -21.75 -15.75
N ALA A 108 -28.69 -20.93 -15.32
CA ALA A 108 -28.31 -19.69 -16.01
C ALA A 108 -27.61 -19.94 -17.36
N THR A 109 -27.60 -18.97 -18.26
CA THR A 109 -26.82 -19.01 -19.50
C THR A 109 -25.33 -18.76 -19.23
N GLN A 110 -24.47 -18.98 -20.23
CA GLN A 110 -23.04 -18.68 -20.09
C GLN A 110 -22.83 -17.18 -19.84
N GLU A 111 -23.60 -16.34 -20.51
CA GLU A 111 -23.56 -14.90 -20.44
C GLU A 111 -23.98 -14.41 -19.06
N GLU A 112 -25.05 -14.98 -18.51
CA GLU A 112 -25.51 -14.68 -17.15
C GLU A 112 -24.46 -15.07 -16.10
N ILE A 113 -23.84 -16.24 -16.25
CA ILE A 113 -22.76 -16.70 -15.35
C ILE A 113 -21.55 -15.76 -15.43
N ALA A 114 -21.20 -15.30 -16.63
CA ALA A 114 -20.07 -14.39 -16.84
C ALA A 114 -20.33 -12.94 -16.37
N VAL A 115 -21.56 -12.59 -15.97
CA VAL A 115 -21.86 -11.30 -15.31
C VAL A 115 -21.42 -11.30 -13.84
N VAL A 116 -21.25 -12.48 -13.22
CA VAL A 116 -20.72 -12.57 -11.85
C VAL A 116 -19.29 -12.03 -11.84
N ILE A 117 -19.05 -11.01 -11.00
CA ILE A 117 -17.85 -10.14 -11.01
C ILE A 117 -16.53 -10.92 -11.09
N THR A 118 -16.43 -12.03 -10.37
CA THR A 118 -15.20 -12.82 -10.22
C THR A 118 -15.13 -14.03 -11.17
N VAL A 119 -16.14 -14.22 -12.03
CA VAL A 119 -16.25 -15.35 -12.95
C VAL A 119 -15.93 -14.90 -14.37
N SER A 120 -14.86 -15.45 -14.94
CA SER A 120 -14.49 -15.15 -16.32
C SER A 120 -15.38 -15.87 -17.33
N ARG A 121 -15.40 -15.42 -18.59
CA ARG A 121 -16.15 -16.12 -19.66
C ARG A 121 -15.63 -17.54 -19.87
N GLU A 122 -14.34 -17.78 -19.72
CA GLU A 122 -13.72 -19.10 -19.84
C GLU A 122 -14.21 -20.03 -18.72
N THR A 123 -14.27 -19.51 -17.50
CA THR A 123 -14.81 -20.25 -16.34
C THR A 123 -16.30 -20.54 -16.55
N ALA A 124 -17.08 -19.56 -17.02
CA ALA A 124 -18.48 -19.74 -17.37
C ALA A 124 -18.65 -20.84 -18.44
N ALA A 125 -17.86 -20.81 -19.51
CA ALA A 125 -17.89 -21.83 -20.56
C ALA A 125 -17.57 -23.23 -20.00
N GLN A 126 -16.57 -23.35 -19.11
CA GLN A 126 -16.26 -24.61 -18.45
C GLN A 126 -17.46 -25.14 -17.63
N ILE A 127 -18.17 -24.25 -16.91
CA ILE A 127 -19.39 -24.61 -16.16
C ILE A 127 -20.47 -25.18 -17.10
N ILE A 128 -20.68 -24.57 -18.27
CA ILE A 128 -21.64 -25.06 -19.28
C ILE A 128 -21.27 -26.47 -19.77
N VAL A 129 -19.99 -26.70 -20.07
CA VAL A 129 -19.51 -28.01 -20.56
C VAL A 129 -19.73 -29.09 -19.49
N GLU A 130 -19.26 -28.84 -18.27
CA GLU A 130 -19.34 -29.82 -17.17
C GLU A 130 -20.79 -30.12 -16.76
N ARG A 131 -21.66 -29.10 -16.68
CA ARG A 131 -23.08 -29.32 -16.35
C ARG A 131 -23.84 -30.08 -17.43
N GLY A 132 -23.38 -29.98 -18.69
CA GLY A 132 -23.93 -30.71 -19.83
C GLY A 132 -23.70 -32.23 -19.71
N ILE A 133 -22.66 -32.66 -18.99
CA ILE A 133 -22.43 -34.06 -18.65
C ILE A 133 -23.37 -34.46 -17.51
N ARG A 134 -23.37 -33.67 -16.43
CA ARG A 134 -24.30 -33.82 -15.31
C ARG A 134 -24.41 -32.54 -14.51
N ARG A 135 -25.60 -32.27 -13.97
CA ARG A 135 -25.85 -31.15 -13.05
C ARG A 135 -24.89 -31.19 -11.85
N PHE A 136 -24.50 -30.01 -11.37
CA PHE A 136 -23.75 -29.89 -10.13
C PHE A 136 -24.69 -30.17 -8.96
N LYS A 137 -24.26 -31.06 -8.05
CA LYS A 137 -25.04 -31.43 -6.87
C LYS A 137 -24.99 -30.36 -5.78
N ASP A 138 -23.80 -29.80 -5.57
CA ASP A 138 -23.48 -28.88 -4.49
C ASP A 138 -22.15 -28.15 -4.80
N TRP A 139 -21.71 -27.30 -3.88
CA TRP A 139 -20.45 -26.57 -4.00
C TRP A 139 -19.21 -27.45 -4.03
N PRO A 140 -19.04 -28.47 -3.16
CA PRO A 140 -17.93 -29.42 -3.27
C PRO A 140 -17.85 -30.12 -4.64
N ASP A 141 -19.00 -30.49 -5.20
CA ASP A 141 -19.11 -31.05 -6.53
C ASP A 141 -18.59 -30.03 -7.59
N LEU A 142 -19.06 -28.78 -7.54
CA LEU A 142 -18.62 -27.70 -8.44
C LEU A 142 -17.10 -27.43 -8.34
N THR A 143 -16.57 -27.25 -7.13
CA THR A 143 -15.16 -26.91 -6.89
C THR A 143 -14.21 -28.04 -7.29
N SER A 144 -14.66 -29.30 -7.20
CA SER A 144 -13.86 -30.45 -7.66
C SER A 144 -13.67 -30.48 -9.19
N ARG A 145 -14.67 -30.01 -9.95
CA ARG A 145 -14.68 -30.06 -11.42
C ARG A 145 -14.14 -28.81 -12.08
N ILE A 146 -14.52 -27.64 -11.58
CA ILE A 146 -14.16 -26.37 -12.21
C ILE A 146 -12.80 -25.94 -11.70
N LYS A 147 -11.83 -25.87 -12.61
CA LYS A 147 -10.42 -25.63 -12.28
C LYS A 147 -10.24 -24.33 -11.50
N ALA A 148 -10.94 -23.27 -11.91
CA ALA A 148 -10.88 -21.97 -11.25
C ALA A 148 -11.33 -22.02 -9.78
N PHE A 149 -12.30 -22.88 -9.45
CA PHE A 149 -12.86 -22.98 -8.10
C PHE A 149 -12.18 -24.03 -7.22
N ARG A 150 -11.09 -24.65 -7.68
CA ARG A 150 -10.22 -25.45 -6.82
C ARG A 150 -9.46 -24.59 -5.81
N ASP A 151 -9.26 -23.31 -6.12
CA ASP A 151 -8.88 -22.31 -5.13
C ASP A 151 -10.11 -21.95 -4.27
N PRO A 152 -10.09 -22.23 -2.96
CA PRO A 152 -11.19 -21.87 -2.06
C PRO A 152 -11.54 -20.38 -2.10
N GLN A 153 -10.57 -19.49 -2.30
CA GLN A 153 -10.83 -18.05 -2.33
C GLN A 153 -11.65 -17.65 -3.57
N ALA A 154 -11.42 -18.31 -4.71
CA ALA A 154 -12.21 -18.08 -5.91
C ALA A 154 -13.67 -18.53 -5.72
N ALA A 155 -13.91 -19.65 -5.03
CA ALA A 155 -15.26 -20.12 -4.72
C ALA A 155 -15.98 -19.19 -3.73
N VAL A 156 -15.28 -18.74 -2.68
CA VAL A 156 -15.78 -17.75 -1.71
C VAL A 156 -16.15 -16.45 -2.42
N ALA A 157 -15.26 -15.94 -3.29
CA ALA A 157 -15.49 -14.71 -4.04
C ALA A 157 -16.70 -14.84 -4.99
N ALA A 158 -16.83 -15.97 -5.69
CA ALA A 158 -17.96 -16.22 -6.58
C ALA A 158 -19.30 -16.30 -5.83
N SER A 159 -19.36 -17.02 -4.70
CA SER A 159 -20.56 -17.07 -3.85
C SER A 159 -20.91 -15.70 -3.28
N THR A 160 -19.89 -14.97 -2.80
CA THR A 160 -20.03 -13.59 -2.31
C THR A 160 -20.60 -12.66 -3.38
N CYS A 161 -20.26 -12.90 -4.65
CA CYS A 161 -20.74 -12.14 -5.81
C CYS A 161 -22.07 -12.65 -6.40
N GLY A 162 -22.72 -13.63 -5.76
CA GLY A 162 -24.06 -14.09 -6.14
C GLY A 162 -24.13 -15.38 -6.97
N LEU A 163 -23.01 -16.07 -7.22
CA LEU A 163 -23.07 -17.39 -7.84
C LEU A 163 -23.73 -18.39 -6.87
N THR A 164 -24.60 -19.26 -7.36
CA THR A 164 -25.28 -20.30 -6.56
C THR A 164 -25.25 -21.67 -7.24
N VAL A 165 -25.45 -22.74 -6.45
CA VAL A 165 -25.69 -24.11 -6.94
C VAL A 165 -27.05 -24.59 -6.43
N ASP A 166 -27.99 -24.81 -7.35
CA ASP A 166 -29.41 -25.06 -7.07
C ASP A 166 -30.00 -24.05 -6.06
N GLY A 167 -29.74 -22.77 -6.30
CA GLY A 167 -30.19 -21.63 -5.50
C GLY A 167 -29.46 -21.44 -4.17
N LYS A 168 -28.46 -22.28 -3.86
CA LYS A 168 -27.72 -22.22 -2.60
C LYS A 168 -26.36 -21.55 -2.78
N SER A 169 -26.07 -20.59 -1.92
CA SER A 169 -24.72 -20.05 -1.72
C SER A 169 -23.83 -21.06 -1.02
N LEU A 170 -22.51 -20.83 -1.08
CA LEU A 170 -21.54 -21.60 -0.33
C LEU A 170 -21.81 -21.43 1.17
N GLU A 171 -21.69 -22.51 1.93
CA GLU A 171 -22.00 -22.53 3.37
C GLU A 171 -21.19 -21.46 4.12
N GLY A 172 -21.89 -20.62 4.89
CA GLY A 172 -21.28 -19.50 5.62
C GLY A 172 -20.86 -18.32 4.73
N VAL A 173 -21.11 -18.36 3.43
CA VAL A 173 -20.71 -17.31 2.47
C VAL A 173 -21.92 -16.83 1.66
N PRO A 174 -22.89 -16.15 2.31
CA PRO A 174 -24.00 -15.54 1.59
C PRO A 174 -23.50 -14.41 0.68
N PRO A 175 -24.30 -14.01 -0.33
CA PRO A 175 -23.98 -12.88 -1.18
C PRO A 175 -23.85 -11.60 -0.36
N ASN A 176 -22.84 -10.79 -0.64
CA ASN A 176 -22.57 -9.57 0.13
C ASN A 176 -22.19 -8.42 -0.81
N GLY A 177 -23.12 -7.47 -0.97
CA GLY A 177 -22.98 -6.35 -1.92
C GLY A 177 -21.78 -5.45 -1.64
N LEU A 178 -21.42 -5.24 -0.37
CA LEU A 178 -20.23 -4.44 -0.02
C LEU A 178 -18.95 -5.18 -0.39
N MET A 179 -18.88 -6.49 -0.09
CA MET A 179 -17.69 -7.28 -0.40
C MET A 179 -17.55 -7.50 -1.91
N ALA A 180 -18.66 -7.71 -2.63
CA ALA A 180 -18.70 -7.79 -4.09
C ALA A 180 -18.22 -6.47 -4.74
N ALA A 181 -18.59 -5.31 -4.18
CA ALA A 181 -18.12 -4.01 -4.66
C ALA A 181 -16.59 -3.87 -4.50
N ARG A 182 -16.02 -4.33 -3.38
CA ARG A 182 -14.55 -4.34 -3.16
C ARG A 182 -13.83 -5.28 -4.12
N LEU A 183 -14.39 -6.48 -4.36
CA LEU A 183 -13.85 -7.45 -5.31
C LEU A 183 -13.84 -6.89 -6.74
N ARG A 184 -14.86 -6.11 -7.12
CA ARG A 184 -14.93 -5.46 -8.44
C ARG A 184 -13.75 -4.53 -8.69
N GLU A 185 -13.38 -3.69 -7.72
CA GLU A 185 -12.24 -2.79 -7.89
C GLU A 185 -10.93 -3.57 -8.00
N THR A 186 -10.77 -4.64 -7.22
CA THR A 186 -9.56 -5.50 -7.29
C THR A 186 -9.44 -6.19 -8.66
N TYR A 187 -10.54 -6.71 -9.20
CA TYR A 187 -10.56 -7.37 -10.51
C TYR A 187 -10.38 -6.38 -11.68
N ARG A 188 -10.94 -5.17 -11.56
CA ARG A 188 -10.73 -4.08 -12.54
C ARG A 188 -9.24 -3.74 -12.64
N ASP A 189 -8.54 -3.67 -11.50
CA ASP A 189 -7.11 -3.36 -11.47
C ASP A 189 -6.26 -4.50 -12.05
N TYR A 190 -6.60 -5.76 -11.77
CA TYR A 190 -5.91 -6.91 -12.38
C TYR A 190 -6.04 -6.89 -13.91
N ASN A 191 -7.24 -6.66 -14.44
CA ASN A 191 -7.49 -6.64 -15.88
C ASN A 191 -6.89 -5.41 -16.60
N ARG A 192 -6.44 -4.39 -15.86
CA ARG A 192 -5.78 -3.20 -16.43
C ARG A 192 -4.27 -3.38 -16.58
N ARG A 193 -3.66 -4.29 -15.81
CA ARG A 193 -2.22 -4.58 -15.83
C ARG A 193 -1.88 -5.55 -16.95
#